data_AF-A0A159SKW6-F1
#
_entry.id   AF-A0A159SKW6-F1
#
_cell.length_a   1.000
_cell.length_b   1.000
_cell.length_c   1.000
_cell.angle_alpha   90.00
_cell.angle_beta   90.00
_cell.angle_gamma   90.00
#
_symmetry.space_group_name_H-M   'P 1'
#
loop_
_entity.id
_entity.type
_entity.pdbx_description
1 polymer ?
#
loop_
_entity_poly.entity_id
_entity_poly.type
_entity_poly.pdbx_seq_one_letter_code
_entity_poly.pdbx_strand_id
1 'polypeptide(L)'
;AFGGGLPFSGYSPLQGNHNKCPDKNFCNGIQNVPNCPLKNFIGTKGDWASSNVRNFLTVNKGVLVPPRRKQMCFRININNFPKLKKTEGKFENFIYSSAGSEAKQLIKLYGNNTEKAHQAIRYSFADIGNIIRGDDMMDTPTSNKTKTYLEEVL
;
A
#
# COMPACT_ATOMS: atom_id res chain seq x y z
N ALA A 1 -9.38 -0.58 -20.84
CA ALA A 1 -10.54 -0.94 -20.02
C ALA A 1 -10.03 -1.34 -18.64
N PHE A 2 -10.38 -0.59 -17.59
CA PHE A 2 -10.00 -0.89 -16.21
C PHE A 2 -11.28 -1.11 -15.40
N GLY A 3 -11.35 -2.26 -14.72
CA GLY A 3 -12.24 -2.50 -13.59
C GLY A 3 -13.72 -2.63 -13.91
N GLY A 4 -14.18 -3.87 -14.11
CA GLY A 4 -15.56 -4.23 -13.80
C GLY A 4 -15.77 -4.02 -12.29
N GLY A 5 -16.61 -3.06 -11.94
CA GLY A 5 -17.03 -2.79 -10.58
C GLY A 5 -18.56 -2.75 -10.54
N LEU A 6 -19.12 -3.46 -9.55
CA LEU A 6 -20.53 -3.46 -9.16
C LEU A 6 -21.19 -2.07 -9.22
N PRO A 7 -22.53 -2.00 -9.42
CA PRO A 7 -23.24 -0.74 -9.61
C PRO A 7 -22.96 0.23 -8.45
N PHE A 8 -22.50 1.41 -8.84
CA PHE A 8 -22.14 2.52 -7.96
C PHE A 8 -23.34 2.94 -7.10
N SER A 9 -23.31 2.60 -5.81
CA SER A 9 -24.14 3.29 -4.83
C SER A 9 -23.60 4.71 -4.64
N GLY A 10 -24.38 5.73 -4.98
CA GLY A 10 -24.01 7.15 -4.97
C GLY A 10 -23.86 7.79 -3.58
N TYR A 11 -23.82 6.98 -2.51
CA TYR A 11 -23.77 7.43 -1.12
C TYR A 11 -22.61 6.80 -0.33
N SER A 12 -21.53 6.39 -0.99
CA SER A 12 -20.36 5.95 -0.23
C SER A 12 -19.60 7.18 0.28
N PRO A 13 -19.33 7.32 1.59
CA PRO A 13 -18.42 8.35 2.12
C PRO A 13 -16.99 8.23 1.56
N LEU A 14 -16.70 7.11 0.88
CA LEU A 14 -15.45 6.84 0.17
C LEU A 14 -15.42 7.44 -1.24
N GLN A 15 -16.55 7.98 -1.74
CA GLN A 15 -16.60 8.75 -2.97
C GLN A 15 -16.19 10.19 -2.69
N GLY A 16 -14.88 10.44 -2.70
CA GLY A 16 -14.42 11.78 -3.02
C GLY A 16 -14.96 12.13 -4.41
N ASN A 17 -15.70 13.24 -4.53
CA ASN A 17 -15.92 13.79 -5.87
C ASN A 17 -14.53 14.02 -6.50
N HIS A 18 -14.39 13.82 -7.81
CA HIS A 18 -13.10 13.56 -8.47
C HIS A 18 -11.99 14.62 -8.29
N ASN A 19 -12.22 15.71 -7.54
CA ASN A 19 -11.26 16.76 -7.23
C ASN A 19 -11.25 17.25 -5.75
N LYS A 20 -12.00 16.63 -4.83
CA LYS A 20 -12.01 17.06 -3.41
C LYS A 20 -11.37 16.03 -2.48
N CYS A 21 -10.64 16.55 -1.49
CA CYS A 21 -10.15 15.75 -0.37
C CYS A 21 -11.32 15.20 0.47
N PRO A 22 -11.13 14.07 1.17
CA PRO A 22 -12.09 13.58 2.15
C PRO A 22 -12.36 14.60 3.26
N ASP A 23 -13.51 14.45 3.92
CA ASP A 23 -13.86 15.28 5.09
C ASP A 23 -12.82 15.11 6.22
N LYS A 24 -12.57 16.17 6.99
CA LYS A 24 -11.60 16.13 8.09
C LYS A 24 -11.96 15.08 9.14
N ASN A 25 -13.25 14.85 9.39
CA ASN A 25 -13.70 13.83 10.33
C ASN A 25 -13.38 12.42 9.86
N PHE A 26 -13.42 12.17 8.55
CA PHE A 26 -12.96 10.90 7.98
C PHE A 26 -11.47 10.67 8.26
N CYS A 27 -10.64 11.71 8.10
CA CYS A 27 -9.21 11.62 8.35
C CYS A 27 -8.85 11.43 9.84
N ASN A 28 -9.69 11.86 10.79
CA ASN A 28 -9.43 11.76 12.23
C ASN A 28 -9.31 10.29 12.72
N GLY A 29 -9.97 9.35 12.04
CA GLY A 29 -9.88 7.92 12.36
C GLY A 29 -8.59 7.24 11.88
N ILE A 30 -7.84 7.88 10.98
CA ILE A 30 -6.66 7.28 10.36
C ILE A 30 -5.40 7.72 11.12
N GLN A 31 -4.91 6.84 11.99
CA GLN A 31 -3.70 7.10 12.77
C GLN A 31 -2.42 6.79 11.97
N ASN A 32 -1.33 7.50 12.27
CA ASN A 32 -0.03 7.20 11.65
C ASN A 32 0.56 5.90 12.23
N VAL A 33 1.19 5.09 11.39
CA VAL A 33 1.96 3.91 11.83
C VAL A 33 3.34 4.37 12.29
N PRO A 34 3.77 4.03 13.52
CA PRO A 34 5.01 4.56 14.09
C PRO A 34 6.28 4.08 13.38
N ASN A 35 6.25 2.88 12.77
CA ASN A 35 7.45 2.21 12.23
C ASN A 35 7.49 2.18 10.69
N CYS A 36 7.05 3.27 10.03
CA CYS A 36 7.20 3.38 8.58
C CYS A 36 8.67 3.51 8.17
N PRO A 37 9.12 2.78 7.13
CA PRO A 37 10.45 2.96 6.57
C PRO A 37 10.62 4.39 6.05
N LEU A 38 11.77 4.99 6.36
CA LEU A 38 12.15 6.25 5.73
C LEU A 38 12.33 6.04 4.22
N LYS A 39 11.86 7.01 3.45
CA LYS A 39 12.07 7.07 2.01
C LYS A 39 13.40 7.77 1.75
N ASN A 40 14.41 7.03 1.31
CA ASN A 40 15.75 7.58 1.07
C ASN A 40 16.30 7.25 -0.32
N PHE A 41 15.43 6.84 -1.25
CA PHE A 41 15.82 6.67 -2.66
C PHE A 41 15.84 8.02 -3.37
N ILE A 42 16.85 8.22 -4.21
CA ILE A 42 17.07 9.47 -4.95
C ILE A 42 16.48 9.32 -6.37
N GLY A 43 16.08 8.10 -6.77
CA GLY A 43 15.58 7.81 -8.11
C GLY A 43 16.70 7.72 -9.14
N THR A 44 17.92 7.39 -8.70
CA THR A 44 19.12 7.28 -9.55
C THR A 44 19.32 5.84 -10.03
N LYS A 45 20.20 5.65 -11.02
CA LYS A 45 20.59 4.32 -11.52
C LYS A 45 21.12 3.47 -10.35
N GLY A 46 20.49 2.31 -10.11
CA GLY A 46 20.85 1.37 -9.06
C GLY A 46 19.80 1.17 -7.96
N ASP A 47 18.81 2.07 -7.84
CA ASP A 47 17.80 1.94 -6.79
C ASP A 47 16.81 0.78 -7.06
N TRP A 48 16.59 0.46 -8.34
CA TRP A 48 15.72 -0.62 -8.80
C TRP A 48 16.43 -1.97 -8.64
N ALA A 49 15.74 -2.95 -8.04
CA ALA A 49 16.33 -4.25 -7.75
C ALA A 49 15.52 -5.40 -8.37
N SER A 50 16.20 -6.38 -8.95
CA SER A 50 15.60 -7.66 -9.37
C SER A 50 15.51 -8.68 -8.22
N SER A 51 16.08 -8.36 -7.05
CA SER A 51 16.05 -9.25 -5.88
C SER A 51 14.64 -9.32 -5.28
N ASN A 52 14.32 -10.46 -4.66
CA ASN A 52 13.05 -10.69 -3.95
C ASN A 52 11.81 -10.55 -4.84
N VAL A 53 11.92 -10.91 -6.12
CA VAL A 53 10.78 -11.11 -7.02
C VAL A 53 10.47 -12.60 -7.07
N ARG A 54 9.20 -12.99 -6.85
CA ARG A 54 8.79 -14.39 -6.97
C ARG A 54 9.04 -14.86 -8.40
N ASN A 55 9.56 -16.08 -8.57
CA ASN A 55 9.75 -16.66 -9.90
C ASN A 55 10.59 -15.79 -10.86
N PHE A 56 11.60 -15.08 -10.32
CA PHE A 56 12.43 -14.13 -11.08
C PHE A 56 13.26 -14.78 -12.22
N LEU A 57 13.46 -16.10 -12.19
CA LEU A 57 14.15 -16.83 -13.25
C LEU A 57 13.21 -17.32 -14.37
N THR A 58 11.89 -17.28 -14.14
CA THR A 58 10.88 -17.85 -15.04
C THR A 58 9.89 -16.78 -15.50
N VAL A 59 8.66 -16.79 -14.97
CA VAL A 59 7.56 -15.93 -15.44
C VAL A 59 7.79 -14.44 -15.16
N ASN A 60 8.55 -14.11 -14.11
CA ASN A 60 8.87 -12.74 -13.74
C ASN A 60 10.31 -12.34 -14.11
N LYS A 61 10.90 -13.02 -15.11
CA LYS A 61 12.25 -12.70 -15.59
C LYS A 61 12.30 -11.27 -16.15
N GLY A 62 13.26 -10.49 -15.65
CA GLY A 62 13.47 -9.10 -16.04
C GLY A 62 12.64 -8.07 -15.27
N VAL A 63 11.75 -8.50 -14.36
CA VAL A 63 11.03 -7.59 -13.48
C VAL A 63 12.01 -6.91 -12.51
N LEU A 64 11.88 -5.59 -12.39
CA LEU A 64 12.61 -4.78 -11.43
C LEU A 64 11.63 -4.16 -10.44
N VAL A 65 11.94 -4.28 -9.15
CA VAL A 65 11.15 -3.73 -8.06
C VAL A 65 11.48 -2.25 -7.87
N PRO A 66 10.48 -1.35 -7.90
CA PRO A 66 10.68 0.06 -7.61
C PRO A 66 11.20 0.28 -6.18
N PRO A 67 12.09 1.26 -5.96
CA PRO A 67 12.60 1.61 -4.62
C PRO A 67 11.47 1.98 -3.67
N ARG A 68 10.46 2.68 -4.21
CA ARG A 68 9.20 3.02 -3.54
C ARG A 68 8.52 1.80 -2.93
N ARG A 69 8.38 0.70 -3.70
CA ARG A 69 7.73 -0.54 -3.28
C ARG A 69 8.56 -1.29 -2.24
N LYS A 70 9.89 -1.32 -2.38
CA LYS A 70 10.81 -1.92 -1.37
C LYS A 70 10.66 -1.26 0.01
N GLN A 71 10.46 0.05 0.01
CA GLN A 71 10.33 0.86 1.23
C GLN A 71 8.88 1.18 1.61
N MET A 72 7.91 0.47 1.03
CA MET A 72 6.49 0.69 1.31
C MET A 72 6.20 0.55 2.81
N CYS A 73 5.44 1.51 3.36
CA CYS A 73 4.93 1.44 4.72
C CYS A 73 3.68 0.55 4.79
N PHE A 74 3.88 -0.75 4.57
CA PHE A 74 2.88 -1.77 4.82
C PHE A 74 3.60 -3.07 5.15
N ARG A 75 3.59 -3.44 6.43
CA ARG A 75 4.33 -4.59 6.95
C ARG A 75 3.49 -5.40 7.91
N ILE A 76 3.09 -6.56 7.45
CA ILE A 76 2.39 -7.58 8.21
C ILE A 76 3.21 -8.87 8.18
N ASN A 77 3.28 -9.54 9.33
CA ASN A 77 3.99 -10.79 9.53
C ASN A 77 3.29 -11.62 10.62
N ILE A 78 3.78 -12.84 10.83
CA ILE A 78 3.17 -13.79 11.76
C ILE A 78 3.17 -13.30 13.22
N ASN A 79 4.05 -12.37 13.59
CA ASN A 79 4.17 -11.88 14.96
C ASN A 79 3.18 -10.75 15.27
N ASN A 80 2.86 -9.90 14.28
CA ASN A 80 1.94 -8.79 14.49
C ASN A 80 0.48 -9.14 14.17
N PHE A 81 0.23 -10.09 13.25
CA PHE A 81 -1.12 -10.47 12.85
C PHE A 81 -2.02 -10.93 14.02
N PRO A 82 -1.57 -11.77 14.98
CA PRO A 82 -2.41 -12.17 16.11
C PRO A 82 -2.94 -10.99 16.94
N LYS A 83 -2.20 -9.88 17.00
CA LYS A 83 -2.64 -8.67 17.72
C LYS A 83 -3.67 -7.85 16.93
N LEU A 84 -3.64 -7.96 15.60
CA LEU A 84 -4.57 -7.31 14.69
C LEU A 84 -5.89 -8.08 14.61
N LYS A 85 -5.84 -9.43 14.61
CA LYS A 85 -7.00 -10.32 14.59
C LYS A 85 -7.87 -10.25 15.86
N LYS A 86 -7.30 -9.83 17.01
CA LYS A 86 -7.99 -9.81 18.32
C LYS A 86 -9.24 -8.93 18.38
N THR A 87 -9.39 -7.96 17.49
CA THR A 87 -10.47 -6.99 17.55
C THR A 87 -10.97 -6.76 16.14
N GLU A 88 -12.29 -6.87 15.95
CA GLU A 88 -12.95 -6.58 14.69
C GLU A 88 -12.60 -5.17 14.18
N GLY A 89 -12.39 -5.03 12.86
CA GLY A 89 -12.04 -3.76 12.23
C GLY A 89 -10.58 -3.31 12.43
N LYS A 90 -9.82 -3.95 13.33
CA LYS A 90 -8.45 -3.50 13.65
C LYS A 90 -7.45 -3.82 12.53
N PHE A 91 -7.68 -4.91 11.80
CA PHE A 91 -6.84 -5.28 10.65
C PHE A 91 -7.05 -4.30 9.49
N GLU A 92 -8.30 -3.94 9.21
CA GLU A 92 -8.72 -2.96 8.21
C GLU A 92 -8.19 -1.57 8.58
N ASN A 93 -8.34 -1.16 9.85
CA ASN A 93 -7.76 0.09 10.35
C ASN A 93 -6.25 0.12 10.20
N PHE A 94 -5.55 -1.00 10.40
CA PHE A 94 -4.12 -1.08 10.15
C PHE A 94 -3.77 -0.89 8.67
N ILE A 95 -4.56 -1.43 7.74
CA ILE A 95 -4.40 -1.20 6.30
C ILE A 95 -4.57 0.29 5.98
N TYR A 96 -5.63 0.93 6.48
CA TYR A 96 -5.88 2.36 6.27
C TYR A 96 -4.75 3.24 6.84
N SER A 97 -4.34 2.98 8.09
CA SER A 97 -3.21 3.66 8.73
C SER A 97 -1.91 3.49 7.95
N SER A 98 -1.64 2.29 7.43
CA SER A 98 -0.47 2.00 6.61
C SER A 98 -0.49 2.80 5.30
N ALA A 99 -1.63 2.81 4.60
CA ALA A 99 -1.82 3.57 3.36
C ALA A 99 -1.66 5.08 3.58
N GLY A 100 -2.28 5.63 4.64
CA GLY A 100 -2.16 7.05 4.98
C GLY A 100 -0.73 7.45 5.33
N SER A 101 -0.02 6.59 6.08
CA SER A 101 1.37 6.85 6.46
C SER A 101 2.33 6.73 5.26
N GLU A 102 2.08 5.79 4.35
CA GLU A 102 2.79 5.68 3.08
C GLU A 102 2.66 6.96 2.26
N ALA A 103 1.43 7.47 2.10
CA ALA A 103 1.18 8.72 1.37
C ALA A 103 1.91 9.91 2.02
N LYS A 104 1.85 10.03 3.35
CA LYS A 104 2.58 11.07 4.11
C LYS A 104 4.09 11.01 3.88
N GLN A 105 4.68 9.82 3.87
CA GLN A 105 6.11 9.65 3.61
C GLN A 105 6.49 10.01 2.17
N LEU A 106 5.65 9.69 1.19
CA LEU A 106 5.88 10.07 -0.21
C LEU A 106 5.75 11.58 -0.42
N ILE A 107 4.77 12.23 0.21
CA ILE A 107 4.65 13.70 0.20
C ILE A 107 5.92 14.33 0.79
N LYS A 108 6.40 13.80 1.92
CA LYS A 108 7.64 14.28 2.54
C LYS A 108 8.86 14.12 1.61
N LEU A 109 8.96 12.99 0.91
CA LEU A 109 10.08 12.72 -0.01
C LEU A 109 10.10 13.71 -1.18
N TYR A 110 8.96 13.93 -1.82
CA TYR A 110 8.89 14.76 -3.03
C TYR A 110 8.70 16.25 -2.74
N GLY A 111 8.42 16.61 -1.48
CA GLY A 111 8.32 18.00 -1.01
C GLY A 111 7.34 18.80 -1.86
N ASN A 112 7.86 19.84 -2.52
CA ASN A 112 7.06 20.76 -3.34
C ASN A 112 6.69 20.18 -4.72
N ASN A 113 7.21 19.01 -5.11
CA ASN A 113 6.84 18.37 -6.36
C ASN A 113 5.56 17.54 -6.20
N THR A 114 4.42 18.25 -6.17
CA THR A 114 3.09 17.67 -5.95
C THR A 114 2.72 16.62 -6.99
N GLU A 115 3.10 16.81 -8.26
CA GLU A 115 2.80 15.85 -9.33
C GLU A 115 3.50 14.51 -9.10
N LYS A 116 4.81 14.53 -8.79
CA LYS A 116 5.56 13.32 -8.44
C LYS A 116 5.02 12.65 -7.18
N ALA A 117 4.63 13.44 -6.18
CA ALA A 117 4.01 12.91 -4.97
C ALA A 117 2.69 12.18 -5.28
N HIS A 118 1.78 12.81 -6.01
CA HIS A 118 0.50 12.21 -6.42
C HIS A 118 0.70 10.94 -7.23
N GLN A 119 1.63 10.95 -8.18
CA GLN A 119 1.90 9.78 -9.00
C GLN A 119 2.50 8.63 -8.18
N ALA A 120 3.41 8.93 -7.25
CA ALA A 120 3.94 7.92 -6.34
C ALA A 120 2.86 7.34 -5.41
N ILE A 121 1.93 8.18 -4.93
CA ILE A 121 0.79 7.73 -4.12
C ILE A 121 -0.10 6.78 -4.92
N ARG A 122 -0.42 7.11 -6.19
CA ARG A 122 -1.21 6.23 -7.07
C ARG A 122 -0.54 4.88 -7.27
N TYR A 123 0.77 4.85 -7.48
CA TYR A 123 1.52 3.60 -7.59
C TYR A 123 1.53 2.81 -6.27
N SER A 124 1.73 3.46 -5.12
CA SER A 124 1.65 2.77 -3.82
C SER A 124 0.23 2.27 -3.52
N PHE A 125 -0.81 2.99 -3.93
CA PHE A 125 -2.20 2.52 -3.82
C PHE A 125 -2.43 1.24 -4.64
N ALA A 126 -1.97 1.21 -5.89
CA ALA A 126 -2.08 0.03 -6.75
C ALA A 126 -1.36 -1.18 -6.13
N ASP A 127 -0.11 -0.98 -5.67
CA ASP A 127 0.69 -2.02 -5.01
C ASP A 127 0.01 -2.56 -3.74
N ILE A 128 -0.57 -1.70 -2.88
CA ILE A 128 -1.32 -2.14 -1.70
C ILE A 128 -2.50 -3.02 -2.14
N GLY A 129 -3.22 -2.59 -3.18
CA GLY A 129 -4.29 -3.41 -3.77
C GLY A 129 -3.79 -4.76 -4.24
N ASN A 130 -2.60 -4.82 -4.86
CA ASN A 130 -2.01 -6.08 -5.29
C ASN A 130 -1.61 -6.98 -4.11
N ILE A 131 -1.05 -6.41 -3.04
CA ILE A 131 -0.71 -7.16 -1.82
C ILE A 131 -1.98 -7.75 -1.19
N ILE A 132 -3.06 -6.99 -1.12
CA ILE A 132 -4.35 -7.43 -0.55
C ILE A 132 -4.95 -8.56 -1.39
N ARG A 133 -4.91 -8.45 -2.73
CA ARG A 133 -5.39 -9.48 -3.66
C ARG A 133 -4.48 -10.72 -3.74
N GLY A 134 -3.25 -10.63 -3.23
CA GLY A 134 -2.25 -11.70 -3.27
C GLY A 134 -1.52 -11.85 -4.61
N ASP A 135 -1.58 -10.86 -5.50
CA ASP A 135 -0.94 -10.87 -6.83
C ASP A 135 0.31 -9.95 -6.91
N ASP A 136 0.72 -9.34 -5.79
CA ASP A 136 1.99 -8.61 -5.72
C ASP A 136 3.20 -9.53 -5.98
N MET A 137 4.14 -9.05 -6.80
CA MET A 137 5.25 -9.86 -7.31
C MET A 137 6.41 -10.02 -6.32
N MET A 138 6.44 -9.26 -5.23
CA MET A 138 7.54 -9.36 -4.27
C MET A 138 7.43 -10.62 -3.41
N ASP A 139 8.54 -11.33 -3.25
CA ASP A 139 8.65 -12.45 -2.31
C ASP A 139 8.98 -11.94 -0.91
N THR A 140 7.94 -11.57 -0.16
CA THR A 140 8.04 -11.06 1.21
C THR A 140 6.91 -11.60 2.07
N PRO A 141 7.09 -11.73 3.40
CA PRO A 141 6.02 -12.22 4.27
C PRO A 141 4.71 -11.46 4.11
N THR A 142 4.78 -10.12 4.00
CA THR A 142 3.59 -9.28 3.80
C THR A 142 2.90 -9.59 2.47
N SER A 143 3.64 -9.65 1.37
CA SER A 143 3.06 -9.98 0.08
C SER A 143 2.46 -11.39 0.03
N ASN A 144 3.11 -12.35 0.70
CA ASN A 144 2.72 -13.76 0.66
C ASN A 144 1.55 -14.09 1.59
N LYS A 145 1.33 -13.31 2.67
CA LYS A 145 0.39 -13.67 3.74
C LYS A 145 -0.79 -12.71 3.94
N THR A 146 -0.71 -11.46 3.48
CA THR A 146 -1.78 -10.48 3.73
C THR A 146 -3.16 -10.95 3.25
N LYS A 147 -3.24 -11.58 2.08
CA LYS A 147 -4.50 -12.14 1.57
C LYS A 147 -5.10 -13.17 2.53
N THR A 148 -4.32 -14.17 2.95
CA THR A 148 -4.76 -15.20 3.89
C THR A 148 -5.20 -14.57 5.22
N TYR A 149 -4.43 -13.60 5.71
CA TYR A 149 -4.78 -12.88 6.94
C TYR A 149 -6.07 -12.08 6.83
N LEU A 150 -6.35 -11.50 5.67
CA LEU A 150 -7.61 -10.83 5.40
C LEU A 150 -8.77 -11.83 5.38
N GLU A 151 -8.61 -12.95 4.67
CA GLU A 151 -9.60 -14.04 4.62
C GLU A 151 -9.88 -14.68 6.00
N GLU A 152 -8.92 -14.61 6.93
CA GLU A 152 -9.08 -15.10 8.30
C GLU A 152 -9.82 -14.16 9.25
N VAL A 153 -9.95 -12.87 8.91
CA VAL A 153 -10.62 -11.85 9.74
C VAL A 153 -11.98 -11.43 9.19
N LEU A 154 -12.25 -11.71 7.92
CA LEU A 154 -13.57 -11.58 7.28
C LEU A 154 -14.47 -12.76 7.63
#